data_AF-A0A2S8RXS7-F1
#
_entry.id   AF-A0A2S8RXS7-F1
#
_cell.length_a   1.000
_cell.length_b   1.000
_cell.length_c   1.000
_cell.angle_alpha   90.00
_cell.angle_beta   90.00
_cell.angle_gamma   90.00
#
_symmetry.space_group_name_H-M   'P 1'
#
loop_
_entity.id
_entity.type
_entity.pdbx_description
1 polymer ?
#
loop_
_entity_poly.entity_id
_entity_poly.type
_entity_poly.pdbx_seq_one_letter_code
_entity_poly.pdbx_strand_id
1 'polypeptide(L)'
;MKRTTPRGTTAIGLTLLALALAGCGGGGGGSSGSSTSGTGTTSTTSNGAALLAAYTPPADIVADVQTNYTGPAFSTYNSGLASNCENPSKVSSTVIVTPNAVVFSAGASLKAQELAADLLEQAIPQIRADFGLPSSGVAFDGTHRISLCVDPAMGQSAGETGTGVTGQTGTGVGPVMQVMSADAASFDQRYPGATSYSAPVGQSYADLFVHETTHAAVYSLTEPFLGPETFFQEGLATTLSHLPLGSKASILAAVQASDLLSTSNANSDMNAYPVYEATMTYVTSTAAGGLGYGMTNIPAFLATFKAQAETACAQAIPNGLTPTAAQTVGLPTGQYNTCMGAPGVIDSRLTAAFDSAWNATFKDNGGATPLYLHTADSADSLESTLYQRLSGFLQ
;
A
#
# COMPACT_ATOMS: atom_id res chain seq x y z
N MET A 1 -9.25 50.00 -16.28
CA MET A 1 -9.20 50.69 -14.97
C MET A 1 -8.92 49.66 -13.90
N LYS A 2 -7.78 49.80 -13.20
CA LYS A 2 -7.36 48.97 -12.07
C LYS A 2 -8.35 49.14 -10.91
N ARG A 3 -8.85 48.03 -10.35
CA ARG A 3 -9.44 48.02 -9.00
C ARG A 3 -8.57 47.14 -8.10
N THR A 4 -7.76 47.84 -7.33
CA THR A 4 -7.09 47.39 -6.11
C THR A 4 -8.08 47.36 -4.95
N THR A 5 -8.11 46.26 -4.21
CA THR A 5 -8.61 46.18 -2.83
C THR A 5 -7.96 44.97 -2.14
N PRO A 6 -7.89 44.91 -0.79
CA PRO A 6 -6.62 44.99 -0.07
C PRO A 6 -6.25 43.69 0.67
N ARG A 7 -4.96 43.60 1.02
CA ARG A 7 -4.44 42.68 2.03
C ARG A 7 -5.03 43.02 3.39
N GLY A 8 -5.59 42.01 4.05
CA GLY A 8 -5.99 42.03 5.46
C GLY A 8 -5.52 40.75 6.14
N THR A 9 -4.43 40.87 6.89
CA THR A 9 -3.89 39.87 7.81
C THR A 9 -4.67 39.83 9.12
N THR A 10 -4.90 38.61 9.61
CA THR A 10 -4.92 38.10 11.01
C THR A 10 -6.16 37.29 11.37
N ALA A 11 -5.95 35.98 11.52
CA ALA A 11 -6.62 35.17 12.54
C ALA A 11 -5.65 34.05 12.96
N ILE A 12 -5.08 34.24 14.15
CA ILE A 12 -4.39 33.24 14.95
C ILE A 12 -5.44 32.26 15.47
N GLY A 13 -5.20 30.95 15.39
CA GLY A 13 -5.96 29.99 16.18
C GLY A 13 -5.98 28.56 15.65
N LEU A 14 -5.34 27.67 16.41
CA LEU A 14 -5.35 26.20 16.35
C LEU A 14 -4.58 25.52 15.19
N THR A 15 -3.27 25.42 15.38
CA THR A 15 -2.47 24.32 14.84
C THR A 15 -2.72 23.08 15.71
N LEU A 16 -3.69 22.24 15.34
CA LEU A 16 -3.89 20.92 15.94
C LEU A 16 -3.14 19.90 15.08
N LEU A 17 -2.06 19.38 15.65
CA LEU A 17 -1.48 18.04 15.48
C LEU A 17 -1.66 17.38 14.09
N ALA A 18 -0.83 17.77 13.14
CA ALA A 18 -0.58 17.00 11.91
C ALA A 18 0.81 16.36 12.00
N LEU A 19 0.91 15.25 12.74
CA LEU A 19 2.14 14.46 12.81
C LEU A 19 1.75 12.98 12.84
N ALA A 20 2.32 12.21 11.91
CA ALA A 20 2.40 10.74 11.84
C ALA A 20 1.80 10.06 10.60
N LEU A 21 1.95 10.58 9.36
CA LEU A 21 1.69 9.78 8.16
C LEU A 21 2.78 9.96 7.07
N ALA A 22 3.55 8.89 6.81
CA ALA A 22 4.56 8.65 5.75
C ALA A 22 4.56 7.12 5.53
N GLY A 23 4.35 6.53 4.36
CA GLY A 23 4.22 6.95 2.97
C GLY A 23 4.50 5.67 2.17
N CYS A 24 3.46 5.06 1.61
CA CYS A 24 3.59 3.93 0.69
C CYS A 24 3.84 4.50 -0.71
N GLY A 25 4.99 4.16 -1.29
CA GLY A 25 5.42 4.68 -2.57
C GLY A 25 6.69 3.97 -3.03
N GLY A 26 6.61 3.36 -4.21
CA GLY A 26 7.70 2.62 -4.85
C GLY A 26 8.94 3.50 -5.08
N GLY A 27 10.12 2.93 -4.83
CA GLY A 27 11.38 3.67 -4.75
C GLY A 27 12.09 3.91 -6.08
N GLY A 28 12.97 4.91 -6.06
CA GLY A 28 14.08 5.12 -6.99
C GLY A 28 15.24 5.82 -6.26
N GLY A 29 16.41 5.15 -6.18
CA GLY A 29 17.55 5.56 -5.35
C GLY A 29 18.66 6.38 -6.04
N GLY A 30 19.54 6.95 -5.21
CA GLY A 30 20.86 7.48 -5.60
C GLY A 30 21.74 7.82 -4.39
N SER A 31 22.92 7.19 -4.26
CA SER A 31 23.89 7.37 -3.17
C SER A 31 24.84 8.58 -3.35
N SER A 32 25.26 9.22 -2.24
CA SER A 32 26.68 9.40 -1.82
C SER A 32 26.85 10.51 -0.77
N GLY A 33 27.77 10.32 0.20
CA GLY A 33 28.37 11.42 0.99
C GLY A 33 28.42 11.24 2.50
N SER A 34 29.49 10.62 3.00
CA SER A 34 29.84 10.52 4.44
C SER A 34 30.16 11.87 5.08
N SER A 35 29.63 12.14 6.29
CA SER A 35 30.39 12.84 7.33
C SER A 35 29.87 12.51 8.73
N THR A 36 30.82 12.18 9.59
CA THR A 36 30.71 11.90 11.03
C THR A 36 30.34 13.13 11.85
N SER A 37 29.42 12.97 12.80
CA SER A 37 29.40 13.71 14.05
C SER A 37 28.65 12.93 15.13
N GLY A 38 29.38 12.56 16.19
CA GLY A 38 28.83 11.83 17.32
C GLY A 38 27.94 12.69 18.19
N THR A 39 26.98 12.07 18.87
CA THR A 39 26.28 12.67 20.02
C THR A 39 25.80 11.54 20.95
N GLY A 40 25.90 11.81 22.26
CA GLY A 40 25.90 10.83 23.33
C GLY A 40 24.63 9.99 23.49
N THR A 41 24.86 8.73 23.86
CA THR A 41 23.86 7.76 24.29
C THR A 41 23.31 8.11 25.67
N THR A 42 22.17 8.80 25.71
CA THR A 42 21.16 8.56 26.75
C THR A 42 20.23 7.47 26.23
N SER A 43 20.29 6.26 26.80
CA SER A 43 19.38 5.17 26.45
C SER A 43 17.99 5.44 27.01
N THR A 44 17.22 6.31 26.35
CA THR A 44 15.77 6.26 26.47
C THR A 44 15.31 5.07 25.64
N THR A 45 14.83 4.03 26.30
CA THR A 45 14.12 2.93 25.64
C THR A 45 12.97 3.53 24.82
N SER A 46 12.86 3.19 23.52
CA SER A 46 11.74 3.71 22.72
C SER A 46 10.40 3.20 23.28
N ASN A 47 9.31 3.97 23.12
CA ASN A 47 7.97 3.51 23.48
C ASN A 47 7.63 2.22 22.73
N GLY A 48 8.06 2.10 21.47
CA GLY A 48 7.93 0.87 20.69
C GLY A 48 8.56 -0.34 21.37
N ALA A 49 9.80 -0.21 21.86
CA ALA A 49 10.49 -1.28 22.59
C ALA A 49 9.84 -1.57 23.96
N ALA A 50 9.32 -0.55 24.66
CA ALA A 50 8.61 -0.72 25.93
C ALA A 50 7.27 -1.46 25.74
N LEU A 51 6.49 -1.08 24.73
CA LEU A 51 5.26 -1.78 24.34
C LEU A 51 5.57 -3.23 23.92
N LEU A 52 6.66 -3.43 23.19
CA LEU A 52 7.05 -4.77 22.73
C LEU A 52 7.47 -5.64 23.92
N ALA A 53 8.15 -5.08 24.90
CA ALA A 53 8.49 -5.79 26.14
C ALA A 53 7.24 -6.24 26.91
N ALA A 54 6.18 -5.42 26.94
CA ALA A 54 4.91 -5.73 27.59
C ALA A 54 3.99 -6.66 26.77
N TYR A 55 4.13 -6.66 25.44
CA TYR A 55 3.35 -7.52 24.54
C TYR A 55 3.59 -9.00 24.84
N THR A 56 2.55 -9.82 24.83
CA THR A 56 2.67 -11.28 24.96
C THR A 56 2.17 -11.91 23.67
N PRO A 57 3.06 -12.47 22.83
CA PRO A 57 2.66 -13.09 21.58
C PRO A 57 1.63 -14.21 21.80
N PRO A 58 0.62 -14.34 20.93
CA PRO A 58 -0.26 -15.50 20.89
C PRO A 58 0.51 -16.81 20.75
N ALA A 59 0.02 -17.88 21.40
CA ALA A 59 0.73 -19.15 21.49
C ALA A 59 0.88 -19.87 20.14
N ASP A 60 -0.07 -19.68 19.23
CA ASP A 60 -0.03 -20.13 17.84
C ASP A 60 1.07 -19.41 17.05
N ILE A 61 1.21 -18.09 17.19
CA ILE A 61 2.31 -17.34 16.56
C ILE A 61 3.68 -17.83 17.06
N VAL A 62 3.82 -18.08 18.36
CA VAL A 62 5.07 -18.63 18.94
C VAL A 62 5.36 -20.03 18.41
N ALA A 63 4.32 -20.85 18.20
CA ALA A 63 4.46 -22.20 17.66
C ALA A 63 4.90 -22.21 16.18
N ASP A 64 4.59 -21.15 15.45
CA ASP A 64 4.94 -20.97 14.03
C ASP A 64 6.40 -20.48 13.81
N VAL A 65 7.15 -20.24 14.89
CA VAL A 65 8.58 -19.87 14.82
C VAL A 65 9.40 -21.05 14.32
N GLN A 66 10.10 -20.85 13.20
CA GLN A 66 11.01 -21.82 12.61
C GLN A 66 12.44 -21.33 12.65
N THR A 67 13.31 -22.08 13.32
CA THR A 67 14.76 -21.83 13.31
C THR A 67 15.44 -22.65 12.22
N ASN A 68 16.51 -22.11 11.63
CA ASN A 68 17.21 -22.73 10.49
C ASN A 68 16.26 -23.03 9.32
N TYR A 69 15.43 -22.06 8.98
CA TYR A 69 14.45 -22.16 7.90
C TYR A 69 15.11 -22.57 6.58
N THR A 70 14.54 -23.59 5.93
CA THR A 70 15.02 -24.17 4.66
C THR A 70 14.07 -23.94 3.49
N GLY A 71 12.98 -23.19 3.71
CA GLY A 71 12.05 -22.84 2.65
C GLY A 71 12.60 -21.72 1.74
N PRO A 72 11.77 -21.20 0.83
CA PRO A 72 12.19 -20.16 -0.12
C PRO A 72 12.73 -18.92 0.60
N ALA A 73 13.83 -18.36 0.10
CA ALA A 73 14.37 -17.10 0.59
C ALA A 73 13.41 -15.94 0.27
N PHE A 74 13.48 -14.87 1.07
CA PHE A 74 12.78 -13.63 0.77
C PHE A 74 13.30 -13.06 -0.57
N SER A 75 12.38 -12.67 -1.45
CA SER A 75 12.72 -12.06 -2.74
C SER A 75 11.64 -11.05 -3.11
N THR A 76 12.07 -9.86 -3.55
CA THR A 76 11.20 -8.80 -4.07
C THR A 76 10.91 -8.97 -5.56
N TYR A 77 11.52 -9.98 -6.20
CA TYR A 77 11.42 -10.24 -7.65
C TYR A 77 11.63 -8.96 -8.47
N ASN A 78 10.57 -8.46 -9.11
CA ASN A 78 10.59 -7.26 -9.93
C ASN A 78 9.64 -6.17 -9.38
N SER A 79 9.23 -6.28 -8.11
CA SER A 79 8.32 -5.32 -7.47
C SER A 79 8.91 -3.91 -7.32
N GLY A 80 10.24 -3.77 -7.43
CA GLY A 80 10.94 -2.52 -7.17
C GLY A 80 11.06 -2.14 -5.71
N LEU A 81 10.62 -3.02 -4.81
CA LEU A 81 10.96 -2.95 -3.39
C LEU A 81 12.45 -3.21 -3.22
N ALA A 82 13.11 -2.37 -2.42
CA ALA A 82 14.51 -2.57 -2.04
C ALA A 82 14.55 -3.00 -0.58
N SER A 83 14.68 -4.31 -0.34
CA SER A 83 14.54 -4.86 1.01
C SER A 83 15.85 -5.38 1.59
N ASN A 84 16.11 -5.07 2.86
CA ASN A 84 17.25 -5.65 3.57
C ASN A 84 17.10 -7.17 3.79
N CYS A 85 15.88 -7.72 3.74
CA CYS A 85 15.69 -9.18 3.82
C CYS A 85 16.12 -9.92 2.56
N GLU A 86 16.35 -9.24 1.43
CA GLU A 86 16.97 -9.86 0.25
C GLU A 86 18.48 -10.05 0.41
N ASN A 87 19.10 -9.37 1.38
CA ASN A 87 20.53 -9.50 1.62
C ASN A 87 20.79 -10.71 2.54
N PRO A 88 21.43 -11.79 2.04
CA PRO A 88 21.70 -12.99 2.83
C PRO A 88 22.59 -12.75 4.05
N SER A 89 23.34 -11.64 4.08
CA SER A 89 24.18 -11.27 5.23
C SER A 89 23.42 -10.52 6.32
N LYS A 90 22.17 -10.11 6.06
CA LYS A 90 21.33 -9.35 7.01
C LYS A 90 20.10 -10.14 7.46
N VAL A 91 19.56 -10.98 6.59
CA VAL A 91 18.35 -11.75 6.88
C VAL A 91 18.61 -12.84 7.93
N SER A 92 17.72 -12.93 8.90
CA SER A 92 17.69 -13.99 9.90
C SER A 92 17.34 -15.34 9.29
N SER A 93 17.97 -16.43 9.75
CA SER A 93 17.56 -17.81 9.42
C SER A 93 16.39 -18.30 10.27
N THR A 94 15.99 -17.54 11.28
CA THR A 94 14.74 -17.72 12.00
C THR A 94 13.66 -16.89 11.33
N VAL A 95 12.53 -17.53 11.02
CA VAL A 95 11.33 -16.91 10.42
C VAL A 95 10.09 -17.36 11.18
N ILE A 96 8.95 -16.69 10.96
CA ILE A 96 7.64 -17.15 11.43
C ILE A 96 6.83 -17.58 10.22
N VAL A 97 6.39 -18.84 10.19
CA VAL A 97 5.60 -19.39 9.07
C VAL A 97 4.18 -19.63 9.54
N THR A 98 3.33 -18.64 9.33
CA THR A 98 1.91 -18.71 9.68
C THR A 98 1.10 -19.34 8.53
N PRO A 99 -0.23 -19.55 8.72
CA PRO A 99 -1.08 -19.99 7.62
C PRO A 99 -1.05 -19.05 6.41
N ASN A 100 -0.96 -17.73 6.61
CA ASN A 100 -1.05 -16.76 5.52
C ASN A 100 0.27 -16.06 5.16
N ALA A 101 1.32 -16.18 5.98
CA ALA A 101 2.54 -15.41 5.78
C ALA A 101 3.83 -16.17 6.12
N VAL A 102 4.94 -15.69 5.56
CA VAL A 102 6.29 -15.99 6.02
C VAL A 102 6.94 -14.68 6.43
N VAL A 103 7.22 -14.52 7.72
CA VAL A 103 7.80 -13.31 8.29
C VAL A 103 9.29 -13.49 8.48
N PHE A 104 10.07 -12.72 7.72
CA PHE A 104 11.51 -12.61 7.78
C PHE A 104 11.92 -11.37 8.60
N SER A 105 13.14 -11.38 9.11
CA SER A 105 13.74 -10.22 9.78
C SER A 105 15.08 -9.86 9.18
N ALA A 106 15.31 -8.56 9.00
CA ALA A 106 16.61 -7.99 8.64
C ALA A 106 17.37 -7.43 9.87
N GLY A 107 17.17 -8.03 11.05
CA GLY A 107 17.80 -7.62 12.30
C GLY A 107 16.84 -7.14 13.40
N ALA A 108 15.52 -7.17 13.14
CA ALA A 108 14.49 -7.01 14.16
C ALA A 108 14.53 -8.18 15.17
N SER A 109 14.12 -7.92 16.42
CA SER A 109 14.01 -8.98 17.43
C SER A 109 12.98 -10.05 17.04
N LEU A 110 13.09 -11.25 17.62
CA LEU A 110 12.09 -12.30 17.42
C LEU A 110 10.69 -11.81 17.84
N LYS A 111 10.61 -11.08 18.95
CA LYS A 111 9.33 -10.56 19.46
C LYS A 111 8.68 -9.54 18.50
N ALA A 112 9.48 -8.74 17.80
CA ALA A 112 8.98 -7.85 16.78
C ALA A 112 8.47 -8.62 15.54
N GLN A 113 9.12 -9.72 15.17
CA GLN A 113 8.59 -10.62 14.12
C GLN A 113 7.26 -11.24 14.55
N GLU A 114 7.16 -11.72 15.81
CA GLU A 114 5.94 -12.30 16.35
C GLU A 114 4.79 -11.29 16.36
N LEU A 115 5.03 -10.06 16.80
CA LEU A 115 4.04 -8.99 16.72
C LEU A 115 3.62 -8.70 15.27
N ALA A 116 4.57 -8.64 14.34
CA ALA A 116 4.26 -8.38 12.93
C ALA A 116 3.43 -9.53 12.31
N ALA A 117 3.75 -10.77 12.64
CA ALA A 117 2.97 -11.94 12.23
C ALA A 117 1.53 -11.88 12.78
N ASP A 118 1.39 -11.56 14.07
CA ASP A 118 0.08 -11.40 14.73
C ASP A 118 -0.77 -10.29 14.08
N LEU A 119 -0.21 -9.09 13.90
CA LEU A 119 -0.92 -7.98 13.29
C LEU A 119 -1.32 -8.26 11.83
N LEU A 120 -0.46 -8.96 11.06
CA LEU A 120 -0.79 -9.39 9.70
C LEU A 120 -1.93 -10.42 9.69
N GLU A 121 -1.88 -11.42 10.58
CA GLU A 121 -2.92 -12.44 10.71
C GLU A 121 -4.25 -11.86 11.23
N GLN A 122 -4.23 -10.73 11.94
CA GLN A 122 -5.44 -9.98 12.29
C GLN A 122 -5.99 -9.14 11.13
N ALA A 123 -5.11 -8.53 10.32
CA ALA A 123 -5.51 -7.70 9.18
C ALA A 123 -6.17 -8.51 8.06
N ILE A 124 -5.70 -9.74 7.80
CA ILE A 124 -6.19 -10.56 6.67
C ILE A 124 -7.69 -10.90 6.79
N PRO A 125 -8.22 -11.41 7.91
CA PRO A 125 -9.66 -11.65 8.06
C PRO A 125 -10.51 -10.40 7.91
N GLN A 126 -10.03 -9.25 8.39
CA GLN A 126 -10.72 -7.96 8.21
C GLN A 126 -10.83 -7.62 6.71
N ILE A 127 -9.71 -7.62 5.99
CA ILE A 127 -9.67 -7.28 4.56
C ILE A 127 -10.48 -8.30 3.73
N ARG A 128 -10.42 -9.59 4.09
CA ARG A 128 -11.27 -10.62 3.46
C ARG A 128 -12.76 -10.30 3.64
N ALA A 129 -13.17 -9.90 4.84
CA ALA A 129 -14.56 -9.54 5.10
C ALA A 129 -14.98 -8.29 4.29
N ASP A 130 -14.14 -7.25 4.27
CA ASP A 130 -14.41 -6.01 3.54
C ASP A 130 -14.53 -6.24 2.03
N PHE A 131 -13.63 -7.06 1.46
CA PHE A 131 -13.66 -7.42 0.04
C PHE A 131 -14.67 -8.52 -0.29
N GLY A 132 -15.32 -9.14 0.70
CA GLY A 132 -16.23 -10.27 0.48
C GLY A 132 -15.52 -11.53 -0.05
N LEU A 133 -14.24 -11.70 0.27
CA LEU A 133 -13.45 -12.88 -0.07
C LEU A 133 -13.77 -14.06 0.86
N PRO A 134 -13.47 -15.31 0.45
CA PRO A 134 -13.61 -16.47 1.33
C PRO A 134 -12.87 -16.27 2.67
N SER A 135 -13.51 -16.65 3.78
CA SER A 135 -12.92 -16.51 5.13
C SER A 135 -11.75 -17.47 5.38
N SER A 136 -11.58 -18.50 4.55
CA SER A 136 -10.52 -19.51 4.63
C SER A 136 -9.68 -19.54 3.34
N GLY A 137 -8.42 -19.97 3.45
CA GLY A 137 -7.45 -20.03 2.35
C GLY A 137 -6.10 -19.50 2.80
N VAL A 138 -5.09 -19.58 1.94
CA VAL A 138 -3.80 -18.91 2.14
C VAL A 138 -3.88 -17.47 1.62
N ALA A 139 -3.55 -16.49 2.47
CA ALA A 139 -3.55 -15.05 2.19
C ALA A 139 -4.82 -14.52 1.51
N PHE A 140 -4.81 -14.21 0.22
CA PHE A 140 -5.97 -13.65 -0.49
C PHE A 140 -6.34 -14.42 -1.77
N ASP A 141 -5.39 -15.04 -2.43
CA ASP A 141 -5.60 -15.86 -3.64
C ASP A 141 -5.85 -17.35 -3.34
N GLY A 142 -5.77 -17.73 -2.06
CA GLY A 142 -5.96 -19.11 -1.59
C GLY A 142 -4.74 -20.01 -1.77
N THR A 143 -3.64 -19.50 -2.34
CA THR A 143 -2.49 -20.31 -2.78
C THR A 143 -1.17 -19.83 -2.21
N HIS A 144 -0.86 -18.54 -2.30
CA HIS A 144 0.46 -18.01 -1.98
C HIS A 144 0.46 -17.26 -0.65
N ARG A 145 1.46 -17.54 0.19
CA ARG A 145 1.68 -16.77 1.42
C ARG A 145 2.26 -15.40 1.10
N ILE A 146 1.93 -14.44 1.94
CA ILE A 146 2.57 -13.12 1.96
C ILE A 146 4.00 -13.28 2.49
N SER A 147 5.00 -12.80 1.75
CA SER A 147 6.37 -12.72 2.27
C SER A 147 6.57 -11.36 2.93
N LEU A 148 6.69 -11.31 4.25
CA LEU A 148 6.86 -10.06 5.00
C LEU A 148 8.28 -9.93 5.52
N CYS A 149 8.93 -8.79 5.28
CA CYS A 149 10.19 -8.42 5.90
C CYS A 149 9.99 -7.38 7.00
N VAL A 150 10.47 -7.69 8.21
CA VAL A 150 10.48 -6.76 9.35
C VAL A 150 11.87 -6.14 9.46
N ASP A 151 11.96 -4.83 9.27
CA ASP A 151 13.24 -4.12 9.15
C ASP A 151 13.33 -2.94 10.16
N PRO A 152 14.25 -2.98 11.13
CA PRO A 152 14.44 -1.89 12.08
C PRO A 152 15.09 -0.63 11.48
N ALA A 153 15.65 -0.73 10.26
CA ALA A 153 16.25 0.40 9.55
C ALA A 153 15.23 1.21 8.73
N MET A 154 14.01 0.70 8.51
CA MET A 154 12.95 1.47 7.86
C MET A 154 12.47 2.63 8.73
N GLY A 155 11.90 3.66 8.09
CA GLY A 155 11.50 4.89 8.75
C GLY A 155 12.66 5.76 9.25
N GLN A 156 13.92 5.33 9.11
CA GLN A 156 15.09 6.13 9.46
C GLN A 156 15.48 7.03 8.27
N SER A 157 14.92 8.24 8.17
CA SER A 157 15.54 9.28 7.34
C SER A 157 16.71 9.88 8.11
N ALA A 158 17.93 9.67 7.60
CA ALA A 158 19.15 10.23 8.19
C ALA A 158 19.10 11.76 8.13
N GLY A 159 18.72 12.40 9.24
CA GLY A 159 18.98 13.82 9.49
C GLY A 159 17.84 14.82 9.30
N GLU A 160 16.64 14.44 8.86
CA GLU A 160 15.54 15.41 8.70
C GLU A 160 14.18 14.89 9.21
N THR A 161 13.43 15.84 9.78
CA THR A 161 12.09 15.70 10.32
C THR A 161 11.09 15.19 9.27
N GLY A 162 10.88 13.88 9.19
CA GLY A 162 9.52 13.32 9.00
C GLY A 162 9.07 12.81 7.63
N THR A 163 9.85 11.99 6.90
CA THR A 163 9.36 11.35 5.65
C THR A 163 9.80 9.89 5.42
N GLY A 164 10.37 9.21 6.41
CA GLY A 164 10.79 7.82 6.25
C GLY A 164 9.62 6.89 5.91
N VAL A 165 9.75 6.13 4.81
CA VAL A 165 8.81 5.07 4.41
C VAL A 165 8.76 4.00 5.50
N THR A 166 7.56 3.69 5.97
CA THR A 166 7.34 2.74 7.09
C THR A 166 6.69 1.42 6.68
N GLY A 167 6.17 1.35 5.46
CA GLY A 167 5.60 0.16 4.86
C GLY A 167 5.76 0.24 3.34
N GLN A 168 5.97 -0.90 2.70
CA GLN A 168 5.93 -1.03 1.26
C GLN A 168 5.44 -2.43 0.87
N THR A 169 4.71 -2.50 -0.24
CA THR A 169 4.18 -3.75 -0.75
C THR A 169 4.33 -3.84 -2.27
N GLY A 170 4.50 -5.06 -2.79
CA GLY A 170 4.68 -5.33 -4.21
C GLY A 170 4.42 -6.79 -4.58
N THR A 171 4.69 -7.15 -5.83
CA THR A 171 4.42 -8.49 -6.39
C THR A 171 5.60 -9.45 -6.32
N GLY A 172 5.31 -10.74 -6.15
CA GLY A 172 6.28 -11.85 -6.19
C GLY A 172 5.67 -13.16 -6.70
N VAL A 173 6.05 -14.29 -6.08
CA VAL A 173 5.33 -15.59 -6.20
C VAL A 173 4.26 -15.63 -5.10
N GLY A 174 3.42 -14.60 -5.06
CA GLY A 174 2.73 -14.10 -3.87
C GLY A 174 3.22 -12.72 -3.47
N PRO A 175 2.38 -11.90 -2.82
CA PRO A 175 2.71 -10.53 -2.47
C PRO A 175 3.90 -10.48 -1.50
N VAL A 176 4.71 -9.44 -1.67
CA VAL A 176 5.90 -9.17 -0.86
C VAL A 176 5.67 -7.86 -0.13
N MET A 177 5.89 -7.87 1.18
CA MET A 177 5.72 -6.73 2.06
C MET A 177 7.01 -6.45 2.81
N GLN A 178 7.24 -5.19 3.16
CA GLN A 178 8.27 -4.79 4.11
C GLN A 178 7.72 -3.71 5.04
N VAL A 179 7.97 -3.84 6.33
CA VAL A 179 7.49 -2.90 7.35
C VAL A 179 8.59 -2.52 8.33
N MET A 180 8.48 -1.29 8.86
CA MET A 180 9.29 -0.82 9.97
C MET A 180 9.04 -1.69 11.19
N SER A 181 10.10 -2.17 11.82
CA SER A 181 10.00 -2.95 13.07
C SER A 181 9.46 -2.13 14.24
N ALA A 182 8.70 -2.76 15.14
CA ALA A 182 8.23 -2.14 16.38
C ALA A 182 9.36 -1.76 17.36
N ASP A 183 10.52 -2.41 17.24
CA ASP A 183 11.74 -2.09 18.00
C ASP A 183 12.70 -1.15 17.25
N ALA A 184 12.27 -0.57 16.12
CA ALA A 184 13.06 0.41 15.38
C ALA A 184 13.33 1.67 16.23
N ALA A 185 14.52 2.24 16.07
CA ALA A 185 14.86 3.51 16.72
C ALA A 185 13.96 4.67 16.25
N SER A 186 13.43 4.59 15.03
CA SER A 186 12.49 5.52 14.41
C SER A 186 11.04 5.36 14.90
N PHE A 187 10.72 4.34 15.72
CA PHE A 187 9.34 4.08 16.13
C PHE A 187 8.69 5.28 16.83
N ASP A 188 9.39 5.91 17.78
CA ASP A 188 8.83 7.04 18.54
C ASP A 188 8.72 8.32 17.72
N GLN A 189 9.56 8.46 16.68
CA GLN A 189 9.40 9.55 15.72
C GLN A 189 8.14 9.35 14.87
N ARG A 190 7.82 8.08 14.58
CA ARG A 190 6.67 7.70 13.76
C ARG A 190 5.36 7.72 14.55
N TYR A 191 5.38 7.18 15.76
CA TYR A 191 4.22 7.00 16.64
C TYR A 191 4.47 7.71 17.98
N PRO A 192 4.53 9.06 17.97
CA PRO A 192 4.91 9.83 19.14
C PRO A 192 3.93 9.61 20.30
N GLY A 193 4.45 9.15 21.44
CA GLY A 193 3.66 8.93 22.66
C GLY A 193 2.70 7.73 22.59
N ALA A 194 2.93 6.78 21.66
CA ALA A 194 2.11 5.58 21.57
C ALA A 194 2.10 4.79 22.88
N THR A 195 0.90 4.44 23.35
CA THR A 195 0.66 3.58 24.52
C THR A 195 -0.02 2.26 24.15
N SER A 196 -0.33 2.08 22.86
CA SER A 196 -0.93 0.89 22.28
C SER A 196 -0.47 0.73 20.83
N TYR A 197 -0.46 -0.51 20.31
CA TYR A 197 -0.26 -0.77 18.89
C TYR A 197 -1.52 -0.55 18.05
N SER A 198 -2.70 -0.51 18.66
CA SER A 198 -4.01 -0.44 17.98
C SER A 198 -4.80 0.84 18.24
N ALA A 199 -4.24 1.79 18.98
CA ALA A 199 -4.91 3.05 19.30
C ALA A 199 -3.95 4.26 19.17
N PRO A 200 -4.45 5.43 18.73
CA PRO A 200 -5.80 5.64 18.18
C PRO A 200 -5.95 5.00 16.79
N VAL A 201 -7.17 4.57 16.47
CA VAL A 201 -7.51 4.02 15.14
C VAL A 201 -7.25 5.06 14.06
N GLY A 202 -6.70 4.63 12.93
CA GLY A 202 -6.30 5.45 11.80
C GLY A 202 -4.91 6.09 11.92
N GLN A 203 -4.18 5.87 13.02
CA GLN A 203 -2.83 6.42 13.22
C GLN A 203 -1.91 5.48 14.00
N SER A 204 -2.38 4.26 14.28
CA SER A 204 -1.65 3.28 15.07
C SER A 204 -0.72 2.42 14.21
N TYR A 205 0.14 1.64 14.87
CA TYR A 205 1.00 0.68 14.18
C TYR A 205 0.20 -0.46 13.53
N ALA A 206 -0.92 -0.87 14.12
CA ALA A 206 -1.82 -1.87 13.55
C ALA A 206 -2.49 -1.37 12.26
N ASP A 207 -2.81 -0.08 12.16
CA ASP A 207 -3.40 0.49 10.95
C ASP A 207 -2.43 0.43 9.76
N LEU A 208 -1.11 0.54 9.99
CA LEU A 208 -0.09 0.31 8.97
C LEU A 208 -0.19 -1.12 8.40
N PHE A 209 -0.43 -2.13 9.25
CA PHE A 209 -0.60 -3.50 8.79
C PHE A 209 -1.87 -3.64 7.96
N VAL A 210 -2.99 -3.04 8.35
CA VAL A 210 -4.21 -3.05 7.51
C VAL A 210 -3.97 -2.37 6.16
N HIS A 211 -3.26 -1.23 6.15
CA HIS A 211 -2.92 -0.48 4.93
C HIS A 211 -2.08 -1.32 3.97
N GLU A 212 -0.91 -1.80 4.41
CA GLU A 212 0.01 -2.55 3.56
C GLU A 212 -0.55 -3.93 3.17
N THR A 213 -1.33 -4.55 4.06
CA THR A 213 -1.98 -5.83 3.75
C THR A 213 -3.10 -5.64 2.71
N THR A 214 -3.72 -4.47 2.64
CA THR A 214 -4.68 -4.15 1.57
C THR A 214 -3.98 -4.13 0.21
N HIS A 215 -2.78 -3.55 0.13
CA HIS A 215 -1.95 -3.64 -1.07
C HIS A 215 -1.61 -5.09 -1.41
N ALA A 216 -1.25 -5.89 -0.40
CA ALA A 216 -0.96 -7.31 -0.60
C ALA A 216 -2.16 -8.09 -1.15
N ALA A 217 -3.38 -7.73 -0.72
CA ALA A 217 -4.61 -8.28 -1.27
C ALA A 217 -4.81 -7.90 -2.74
N VAL A 218 -4.61 -6.62 -3.10
CA VAL A 218 -4.68 -6.17 -4.49
C VAL A 218 -3.67 -6.94 -5.35
N TYR A 219 -2.41 -7.00 -4.94
CA TYR A 219 -1.38 -7.71 -5.70
C TYR A 219 -1.65 -9.21 -5.80
N SER A 220 -2.09 -9.88 -4.72
CA SER A 220 -2.47 -11.30 -4.79
C SER A 220 -3.54 -11.57 -5.85
N LEU A 221 -4.50 -10.65 -6.00
CA LEU A 221 -5.61 -10.80 -6.92
C LEU A 221 -5.24 -10.45 -8.38
N THR A 222 -4.18 -9.67 -8.60
CA THR A 222 -3.75 -9.23 -9.93
C THR A 222 -2.47 -9.87 -10.43
N GLU A 223 -1.73 -10.59 -9.59
CA GLU A 223 -0.49 -11.24 -9.95
C GLU A 223 -0.65 -12.14 -11.19
N PRO A 224 0.36 -12.19 -12.09
CA PRO A 224 1.67 -11.54 -12.00
C PRO A 224 1.70 -10.10 -12.57
N PHE A 225 0.53 -9.47 -12.77
CA PHE A 225 0.43 -8.16 -13.37
C PHE A 225 0.40 -7.06 -12.30
N LEU A 226 1.36 -6.14 -12.44
CA LEU A 226 1.27 -4.80 -11.88
C LEU A 226 0.30 -3.97 -12.70
N GLY A 227 0.04 -2.72 -12.31
CA GLY A 227 -0.77 -1.79 -13.09
C GLY A 227 -2.06 -1.29 -12.44
N PRO A 228 -2.57 -1.80 -11.31
CA PRO A 228 -3.54 -1.04 -10.53
C PRO A 228 -2.99 0.35 -10.21
N GLU A 229 -3.82 1.37 -10.34
CA GLU A 229 -3.34 2.75 -10.23
C GLU A 229 -3.11 3.20 -8.79
N THR A 230 -2.21 4.18 -8.62
CA THR A 230 -1.84 4.70 -7.29
C THR A 230 -3.05 5.20 -6.52
N PHE A 231 -3.94 5.99 -7.14
CA PHE A 231 -5.13 6.49 -6.45
C PHE A 231 -6.04 5.36 -5.95
N PHE A 232 -6.13 4.28 -6.72
CA PHE A 232 -6.96 3.14 -6.41
C PHE A 232 -6.34 2.32 -5.28
N GLN A 233 -5.05 2.00 -5.40
CA GLN A 233 -4.31 1.25 -4.38
C GLN A 233 -4.28 2.00 -3.04
N GLU A 234 -3.79 3.23 -3.04
CA GLU A 234 -3.67 4.03 -1.82
C GLU A 234 -5.04 4.45 -1.28
N GLY A 235 -6.01 4.71 -2.15
CA GLY A 235 -7.37 5.03 -1.75
C GLY A 235 -8.04 3.87 -1.01
N LEU A 236 -7.94 2.63 -1.53
CA LEU A 236 -8.43 1.44 -0.84
C LEU A 236 -7.72 1.23 0.49
N ALA A 237 -6.38 1.20 0.48
CA ALA A 237 -5.59 0.95 1.67
C ALA A 237 -5.88 1.96 2.78
N THR A 238 -6.03 3.25 2.43
CA THR A 238 -6.41 4.33 3.35
C THR A 238 -7.84 4.15 3.89
N THR A 239 -8.80 3.76 3.04
CA THR A 239 -10.18 3.49 3.46
C THR A 239 -10.26 2.34 4.46
N LEU A 240 -9.59 1.20 4.22
CA LEU A 240 -9.66 0.03 5.13
C LEU A 240 -8.86 0.23 6.43
N SER A 241 -7.74 0.97 6.37
CA SER A 241 -6.94 1.27 7.56
C SER A 241 -7.52 2.41 8.41
N HIS A 242 -8.68 2.96 8.00
CA HIS A 242 -9.41 4.01 8.72
C HIS A 242 -8.57 5.26 9.00
N LEU A 243 -7.66 5.62 8.09
CA LEU A 243 -6.91 6.87 8.26
C LEU A 243 -7.91 8.06 8.32
N PRO A 244 -7.61 9.12 9.08
CA PRO A 244 -8.54 10.24 9.18
C PRO A 244 -8.74 10.93 7.83
N LEU A 245 -9.98 10.86 7.32
CA LEU A 245 -10.37 11.61 6.13
C LEU A 245 -10.14 13.12 6.35
N GLY A 246 -9.53 13.76 5.37
CA GLY A 246 -9.35 15.21 5.37
C GLY A 246 -10.68 15.98 5.37
N SER A 247 -10.64 17.26 5.70
CA SER A 247 -11.84 18.10 5.57
C SER A 247 -12.29 18.21 4.11
N LYS A 248 -13.60 18.38 3.87
CA LYS A 248 -14.13 18.67 2.54
C LYS A 248 -13.39 19.81 1.84
N ALA A 249 -13.10 20.89 2.57
CA ALA A 249 -12.38 22.05 2.03
C ALA A 249 -10.96 21.70 1.57
N SER A 250 -10.20 20.94 2.37
CA SER A 250 -8.84 20.53 2.01
C SER A 250 -8.81 19.55 0.85
N ILE A 251 -9.74 18.60 0.80
CA ILE A 251 -9.85 17.62 -0.29
C ILE A 251 -10.17 18.35 -1.61
N LEU A 252 -11.19 19.20 -1.60
CA LEU A 252 -11.59 19.96 -2.79
C LEU A 252 -10.51 20.94 -3.27
N ALA A 253 -9.76 21.55 -2.35
CA ALA A 253 -8.63 22.40 -2.71
C ALA A 253 -7.49 21.61 -3.38
N ALA A 254 -7.19 20.40 -2.90
CA ALA A 254 -6.18 19.54 -3.51
C ALA A 254 -6.57 19.10 -4.92
N VAL A 255 -7.84 18.69 -5.12
CA VAL A 255 -8.38 18.34 -6.45
C VAL A 255 -8.34 19.51 -7.43
N GLN A 256 -8.55 20.75 -6.96
CA GLN A 256 -8.45 21.93 -7.83
C GLN A 256 -7.00 22.29 -8.17
N ALA A 257 -6.06 21.99 -7.28
CA ALA A 257 -4.67 22.38 -7.42
C ALA A 257 -3.90 21.46 -8.38
N SER A 258 -4.32 20.20 -8.53
CA SER A 258 -3.60 19.21 -9.31
C SER A 258 -4.53 18.14 -9.86
N ASP A 259 -4.18 17.63 -11.03
CA ASP A 259 -4.76 16.39 -11.54
C ASP A 259 -4.12 15.21 -10.82
N LEU A 260 -4.86 14.62 -9.88
CA LEU A 260 -4.38 13.59 -8.97
C LEU A 260 -4.69 12.18 -9.46
N LEU A 261 -5.57 12.03 -10.46
CA LEU A 261 -5.89 10.73 -11.06
C LEU A 261 -5.10 10.48 -12.34
N SER A 262 -4.55 11.51 -13.00
CA SER A 262 -3.79 11.31 -14.23
C SER A 262 -2.63 10.32 -14.08
N THR A 263 -2.55 9.39 -15.04
CA THR A 263 -1.41 8.47 -15.22
C THR A 263 -0.08 9.20 -15.42
N SER A 264 -0.11 10.45 -15.87
CA SER A 264 1.08 11.29 -16.07
C SER A 264 1.56 11.99 -14.79
N ASN A 265 0.77 11.94 -13.73
CA ASN A 265 1.05 12.60 -12.45
C ASN A 265 0.66 11.69 -11.28
N ALA A 266 1.24 10.48 -11.25
CA ALA A 266 1.07 9.54 -10.15
C ALA A 266 1.67 10.15 -8.87
N ASN A 267 0.83 10.84 -8.10
CA ASN A 267 1.24 11.49 -6.87
C ASN A 267 1.20 10.49 -5.71
N SER A 268 2.37 9.95 -5.34
CA SER A 268 2.51 9.09 -4.16
C SER A 268 2.68 9.89 -2.85
N ASP A 269 2.66 11.22 -2.90
CA ASP A 269 2.76 12.03 -1.70
C ASP A 269 1.51 11.87 -0.83
N MET A 270 1.75 11.83 0.48
CA MET A 270 0.71 11.67 1.49
C MET A 270 -0.35 12.77 1.50
N ASN A 271 -0.06 13.91 0.88
CA ASN A 271 -1.04 14.98 0.70
C ASN A 271 -2.19 14.61 -0.25
N ALA A 272 -2.00 13.61 -1.12
CA ALA A 272 -3.00 13.13 -2.07
C ALA A 272 -3.91 12.06 -1.47
N TYR A 273 -3.48 11.36 -0.41
CA TYR A 273 -4.20 10.24 0.18
C TYR A 273 -5.63 10.59 0.61
N PRO A 274 -5.91 11.75 1.24
CA PRO A 274 -7.29 12.13 1.55
C PRO A 274 -8.19 12.27 0.32
N VAL A 275 -7.62 12.65 -0.83
CA VAL A 275 -8.36 12.70 -2.11
C VAL A 275 -8.61 11.30 -2.64
N TYR A 276 -7.61 10.41 -2.56
CA TYR A 276 -7.73 9.02 -2.99
C TYR A 276 -8.74 8.25 -2.16
N GLU A 277 -8.70 8.40 -0.84
CA GLU A 277 -9.69 7.85 0.08
C GLU A 277 -11.09 8.40 -0.20
N ALA A 278 -11.24 9.72 -0.39
CA ALA A 278 -12.52 10.33 -0.73
C ALA A 278 -13.08 9.80 -2.06
N THR A 279 -12.20 9.58 -3.04
CA THR A 279 -12.54 9.02 -4.35
C THR A 279 -13.01 7.59 -4.23
N MET A 280 -12.28 6.73 -3.50
CA MET A 280 -12.69 5.34 -3.30
C MET A 280 -13.95 5.24 -2.45
N THR A 281 -14.09 6.07 -1.41
CA THR A 281 -15.33 6.16 -0.61
C THR A 281 -16.50 6.61 -1.47
N TYR A 282 -16.33 7.56 -2.38
CA TYR A 282 -17.38 7.97 -3.32
C TYR A 282 -17.83 6.79 -4.20
N VAL A 283 -16.89 5.99 -4.72
CA VAL A 283 -17.19 4.84 -5.57
C VAL A 283 -17.90 3.73 -4.79
N THR A 284 -17.47 3.44 -3.57
CA THR A 284 -17.90 2.26 -2.82
C THR A 284 -19.06 2.52 -1.86
N SER A 285 -19.28 3.77 -1.46
CA SER A 285 -20.32 4.13 -0.49
C SER A 285 -21.74 4.08 -1.07
N THR A 286 -22.68 3.59 -0.27
CA THR A 286 -24.12 3.66 -0.53
C THR A 286 -24.77 4.91 0.08
N ALA A 287 -23.98 5.80 0.70
CA ALA A 287 -24.48 7.07 1.22
C ALA A 287 -24.97 7.98 0.08
N ALA A 288 -25.78 8.99 0.42
CA ALA A 288 -26.30 9.93 -0.56
C ALA A 288 -25.17 10.59 -1.37
N GLY A 289 -25.25 10.49 -2.70
CA GLY A 289 -24.23 11.00 -3.61
C GLY A 289 -23.10 10.02 -3.95
N GLY A 290 -22.95 8.90 -3.25
CA GLY A 290 -22.03 7.82 -3.62
C GLY A 290 -22.57 6.96 -4.77
N LEU A 291 -21.72 6.10 -5.34
CA LEU A 291 -22.06 5.23 -6.48
C LEU A 291 -22.58 3.84 -6.09
N GLY A 292 -22.38 3.43 -4.82
CA GLY A 292 -22.98 2.21 -4.28
C GLY A 292 -22.37 0.89 -4.74
N TYR A 293 -21.15 0.89 -5.30
CA TYR A 293 -20.49 -0.36 -5.71
C TYR A 293 -20.03 -1.21 -4.52
N GLY A 294 -19.90 -0.67 -3.31
CA GLY A 294 -19.42 -1.45 -2.16
C GLY A 294 -17.99 -1.99 -2.33
N MET A 295 -17.36 -2.35 -1.21
CA MET A 295 -16.01 -2.93 -1.22
C MET A 295 -16.00 -4.36 -1.80
N THR A 296 -17.13 -5.06 -1.76
CA THR A 296 -17.28 -6.43 -2.28
C THR A 296 -17.25 -6.54 -3.80
N ASN A 297 -17.34 -5.43 -4.55
CA ASN A 297 -17.16 -5.43 -6.00
C ASN A 297 -15.68 -5.34 -6.42
N ILE A 298 -14.77 -4.99 -5.49
CA ILE A 298 -13.34 -4.83 -5.79
C ILE A 298 -12.69 -6.11 -6.32
N PRO A 299 -12.91 -7.31 -5.76
CA PRO A 299 -12.32 -8.53 -6.33
C PRO A 299 -12.78 -8.83 -7.76
N ALA A 300 -14.05 -8.56 -8.09
CA ALA A 300 -14.57 -8.77 -9.44
C ALA A 300 -13.96 -7.79 -10.45
N PHE A 301 -13.77 -6.53 -10.03
CA PHE A 301 -13.02 -5.53 -10.79
C PHE A 301 -11.57 -5.99 -11.06
N LEU A 302 -10.85 -6.39 -10.01
CA LEU A 302 -9.45 -6.84 -10.12
C LEU A 302 -9.31 -8.12 -10.97
N ALA A 303 -10.25 -9.05 -10.89
CA ALA A 303 -10.29 -10.21 -11.76
C ALA A 303 -10.51 -9.83 -13.24
N THR A 304 -11.36 -8.84 -13.50
CA THR A 304 -11.58 -8.30 -14.85
C THR A 304 -10.31 -7.64 -15.38
N PHE A 305 -9.64 -6.83 -14.56
CA PHE A 305 -8.34 -6.24 -14.88
C PHE A 305 -7.30 -7.33 -15.22
N LYS A 306 -7.15 -8.34 -14.35
CA LYS A 306 -6.20 -9.43 -14.55
C LYS A 306 -6.43 -10.16 -15.87
N ALA A 307 -7.68 -10.51 -16.19
CA ALA A 307 -8.00 -11.18 -17.46
C ALA A 307 -7.65 -10.33 -18.69
N GLN A 308 -7.84 -9.01 -18.61
CA GLN A 308 -7.47 -8.09 -19.68
C GLN A 308 -5.94 -7.93 -19.78
N ALA A 309 -5.25 -7.85 -18.65
CA ALA A 309 -3.79 -7.83 -18.59
C ALA A 309 -3.18 -9.12 -19.16
N GLU A 310 -3.71 -10.30 -18.80
CA GLU A 310 -3.32 -11.59 -19.37
C GLU A 310 -3.42 -11.58 -20.89
N THR A 311 -4.55 -11.10 -21.42
CA THR A 311 -4.79 -11.02 -22.88
C THR A 311 -3.80 -10.08 -23.57
N ALA A 312 -3.43 -8.96 -22.93
CA ALA A 312 -2.55 -7.96 -23.53
C ALA A 312 -1.05 -8.30 -23.41
N CYS A 313 -0.67 -9.07 -22.40
CA CYS A 313 0.70 -9.16 -21.92
C CYS A 313 1.27 -10.57 -21.91
N ALA A 314 0.47 -11.61 -21.73
CA ALA A 314 0.95 -12.99 -21.72
C ALA A 314 1.15 -13.50 -23.16
N GLN A 315 2.37 -13.91 -23.49
CA GLN A 315 2.70 -14.46 -24.81
C GLN A 315 3.42 -15.78 -24.69
N ALA A 316 3.31 -16.64 -25.71
CA ALA A 316 4.11 -17.86 -25.80
C ALA A 316 5.60 -17.53 -25.87
N ILE A 317 6.43 -18.29 -25.15
CA ILE A 317 7.89 -18.12 -25.16
C ILE A 317 8.43 -18.49 -26.56
N PRO A 318 9.07 -17.57 -27.29
CA PRO A 318 9.67 -17.89 -28.58
C PRO A 318 10.79 -18.93 -28.45
N ASN A 319 10.94 -19.79 -29.46
CA ASN A 319 12.01 -20.77 -29.51
C ASN A 319 13.38 -20.11 -29.34
N GLY A 320 14.19 -20.61 -28.40
CA GLY A 320 15.53 -20.09 -28.11
C GLY A 320 15.56 -18.88 -27.17
N LEU A 321 14.41 -18.33 -26.77
CA LEU A 321 14.36 -17.37 -25.67
C LEU A 321 14.34 -18.11 -24.34
N THR A 322 15.18 -17.69 -23.40
CA THR A 322 15.10 -18.10 -21.99
C THR A 322 14.70 -16.86 -21.18
N PRO A 323 13.39 -16.67 -20.90
CA PRO A 323 12.95 -15.55 -20.09
C PRO A 323 13.53 -15.61 -18.68
N THR A 324 13.59 -14.47 -18.00
CA THR A 324 13.96 -14.44 -16.58
C THR A 324 12.84 -15.03 -15.74
N ALA A 325 13.15 -15.48 -14.52
CA ALA A 325 12.15 -16.04 -13.60
C ALA A 325 10.99 -15.06 -13.36
N ALA A 326 11.29 -13.77 -13.22
CA ALA A 326 10.28 -12.73 -13.01
C ALA A 326 9.38 -12.53 -14.25
N GLN A 327 9.78 -12.93 -15.45
CA GLN A 327 8.94 -12.84 -16.66
C GLN A 327 7.97 -14.02 -16.76
N THR A 328 8.24 -15.13 -16.07
CA THR A 328 7.42 -16.35 -16.16
C THR A 328 6.63 -16.65 -14.90
N VAL A 329 6.95 -15.98 -13.79
CA VAL A 329 6.25 -16.16 -12.51
C VAL A 329 4.76 -15.88 -12.67
N GLY A 330 3.93 -16.73 -12.05
CA GLY A 330 2.47 -16.59 -12.05
C GLY A 330 1.76 -16.82 -13.40
N LEU A 331 2.48 -17.07 -14.49
CA LEU A 331 1.91 -17.34 -15.81
C LEU A 331 1.75 -18.84 -16.11
N PRO A 332 0.84 -19.21 -17.04
CA PRO A 332 0.76 -20.57 -17.56
C PRO A 332 2.11 -21.05 -18.12
N THR A 333 2.40 -22.34 -17.94
CA THR A 333 3.64 -22.95 -18.45
C THR A 333 3.83 -22.69 -19.94
N GLY A 334 5.02 -22.22 -20.32
CA GLY A 334 5.35 -21.89 -21.71
C GLY A 334 4.97 -20.46 -22.13
N GLN A 335 4.48 -19.63 -21.21
CA GLN A 335 4.21 -18.21 -21.44
C GLN A 335 5.16 -17.30 -20.65
N TYR A 336 5.31 -16.06 -21.10
CA TYR A 336 6.03 -15.00 -20.42
C TYR A 336 5.30 -13.66 -20.51
N ASN A 337 5.52 -12.79 -19.53
CA ASN A 337 4.91 -11.48 -19.39
C ASN A 337 5.70 -10.46 -20.22
N THR A 338 5.16 -10.08 -21.37
CA THR A 338 5.75 -9.06 -22.24
C THR A 338 5.55 -7.63 -21.77
N CYS A 339 4.69 -7.42 -20.78
CA CYS A 339 4.48 -6.12 -20.14
C CYS A 339 5.34 -5.94 -18.88
N MET A 340 6.22 -6.90 -18.58
CA MET A 340 7.17 -6.71 -17.50
C MET A 340 8.17 -5.60 -17.87
N GLY A 341 8.12 -4.50 -17.13
CA GLY A 341 9.06 -3.39 -17.20
C GLY A 341 10.14 -3.44 -16.14
N ALA A 342 10.99 -2.42 -16.10
CA ALA A 342 11.90 -2.18 -14.98
C ALA A 342 11.10 -1.92 -13.69
N PRO A 343 11.70 -2.12 -12.50
CA PRO A 343 11.14 -1.68 -11.23
C PRO A 343 10.48 -0.31 -11.28
N GLY A 344 9.23 -0.21 -10.82
CA GLY A 344 8.46 1.04 -10.79
C GLY A 344 7.94 1.53 -12.15
N VAL A 345 8.15 0.79 -13.24
CA VAL A 345 7.65 1.13 -14.58
C VAL A 345 6.46 0.26 -14.93
N ILE A 346 5.31 0.89 -15.18
CA ILE A 346 4.08 0.23 -15.63
C ILE A 346 3.98 0.35 -17.16
N ASP A 347 3.82 -0.78 -17.85
CA ASP A 347 3.58 -0.81 -19.30
C ASP A 347 2.21 -0.21 -19.64
N SER A 348 2.11 0.62 -20.67
CA SER A 348 0.85 1.30 -21.03
C SER A 348 -0.28 0.35 -21.41
N ARG A 349 0.02 -0.89 -21.80
CA ARG A 349 -0.99 -1.94 -22.01
C ARG A 349 -1.68 -2.34 -20.71
N LEU A 350 -0.97 -2.31 -19.58
CA LEU A 350 -1.53 -2.56 -18.26
C LEU A 350 -2.43 -1.41 -17.81
N THR A 351 -2.01 -0.17 -18.04
CA THR A 351 -2.86 1.02 -17.82
C THR A 351 -4.16 0.93 -18.64
N ALA A 352 -4.06 0.59 -19.94
CA ALA A 352 -5.24 0.42 -20.80
C ALA A 352 -6.16 -0.74 -20.34
N ALA A 353 -5.59 -1.83 -19.82
CA ALA A 353 -6.35 -2.92 -19.22
C ALA A 353 -7.06 -2.51 -17.93
N PHE A 354 -6.43 -1.67 -17.10
CA PHE A 354 -7.06 -1.12 -15.89
C PHE A 354 -8.23 -0.21 -16.26
N ASP A 355 -8.01 0.72 -17.19
CA ASP A 355 -9.06 1.60 -17.72
C ASP A 355 -10.26 0.83 -18.27
N SER A 356 -10.00 -0.18 -19.10
CA SER A 356 -11.07 -0.97 -19.71
C SER A 356 -11.83 -1.79 -18.66
N ALA A 357 -11.15 -2.35 -17.66
CA ALA A 357 -11.80 -3.01 -16.52
C ALA A 357 -12.63 -2.02 -15.68
N TRP A 358 -12.12 -0.80 -15.49
CA TRP A 358 -12.78 0.25 -14.71
C TRP A 358 -14.10 0.64 -15.39
N ASN A 359 -14.01 0.98 -16.68
CA ASN A 359 -15.16 1.39 -17.49
C ASN A 359 -16.21 0.27 -17.63
N ALA A 360 -15.80 -0.99 -17.57
CA ALA A 360 -16.72 -2.13 -17.60
C ALA A 360 -17.44 -2.35 -16.25
N THR A 361 -16.79 -1.99 -15.14
CA THR A 361 -17.29 -2.28 -13.80
C THR A 361 -18.06 -1.11 -13.20
N PHE A 362 -17.48 0.08 -13.20
CA PHE A 362 -18.02 1.25 -12.56
C PHE A 362 -18.82 2.10 -13.56
N LYS A 363 -20.03 2.46 -13.15
CA LYS A 363 -21.02 3.21 -13.91
C LYS A 363 -21.60 4.32 -13.05
N ASP A 364 -22.02 5.42 -13.66
CA ASP A 364 -22.61 6.54 -12.94
C ASP A 364 -23.97 6.19 -12.32
N ASN A 365 -24.47 7.08 -11.46
CA ASN A 365 -25.72 6.93 -10.73
C ASN A 365 -26.90 6.69 -11.68
N GLY A 366 -27.44 5.46 -11.66
CA GLY A 366 -28.46 4.98 -12.59
C GLY A 366 -28.03 3.76 -13.43
N GLY A 367 -26.76 3.35 -13.35
CA GLY A 367 -26.25 2.06 -13.84
C GLY A 367 -26.16 1.90 -15.36
N ALA A 368 -26.44 2.96 -16.12
CA ALA A 368 -26.52 2.91 -17.59
C ALA A 368 -25.24 3.40 -18.29
N THR A 369 -24.52 4.35 -17.72
CA THR A 369 -23.37 5.00 -18.37
C THR A 369 -22.06 4.61 -17.69
N PRO A 370 -21.05 4.11 -18.43
CA PRO A 370 -19.72 3.87 -17.88
C PRO A 370 -19.12 5.12 -17.24
N LEU A 371 -18.56 4.97 -16.04
CA LEU A 371 -17.75 6.00 -15.40
C LEU A 371 -16.35 5.91 -15.99
N TYR A 372 -15.99 6.83 -16.89
CA TYR A 372 -14.69 6.79 -17.56
C TYR A 372 -13.57 7.26 -16.62
N LEU A 373 -12.39 6.66 -16.64
CA LEU A 373 -11.27 7.08 -15.79
C LEU A 373 -10.46 8.25 -16.44
N HIS A 374 -9.51 7.98 -17.33
CA HIS A 374 -8.55 8.97 -17.87
C HIS A 374 -8.95 9.75 -19.13
N THR A 375 -10.25 9.83 -19.43
CA THR A 375 -10.81 10.46 -20.64
C THR A 375 -10.46 9.76 -21.96
N ALA A 376 -11.52 9.37 -22.68
CA ALA A 376 -11.62 9.63 -24.10
C ALA A 376 -13.00 10.28 -24.32
N ASP A 377 -13.05 11.61 -24.36
CA ASP A 377 -14.17 12.45 -24.84
C ASP A 377 -15.60 12.12 -24.34
N SER A 378 -15.78 11.81 -23.05
CA SER A 378 -17.11 11.68 -22.44
C SER A 378 -17.30 12.68 -21.30
N ALA A 379 -18.50 13.27 -21.21
CA ALA A 379 -18.92 14.12 -20.10
C ALA A 379 -18.96 13.37 -18.74
N ASP A 380 -18.84 12.04 -18.75
CA ASP A 380 -18.93 11.16 -17.59
C ASP A 380 -17.56 10.61 -17.14
N SER A 381 -16.49 11.39 -17.31
CA SER A 381 -15.14 11.03 -16.82
C SER A 381 -14.96 11.41 -15.35
N LEU A 382 -14.53 10.44 -14.53
CA LEU A 382 -14.17 10.63 -13.12
C LEU A 382 -13.07 11.68 -12.96
N GLU A 383 -11.96 11.56 -13.68
CA GLU A 383 -10.84 12.51 -13.61
C GLU A 383 -11.30 13.95 -13.88
N SER A 384 -12.01 14.17 -14.99
CA SER A 384 -12.45 15.53 -15.37
C SER A 384 -13.54 16.11 -14.48
N THR A 385 -14.33 15.28 -13.80
CA THR A 385 -15.48 15.70 -12.98
C THR A 385 -15.28 15.47 -11.48
N LEU A 386 -14.09 15.06 -11.06
CA LEU A 386 -13.80 14.63 -9.69
C LEU A 386 -14.21 15.69 -8.66
N TYR A 387 -13.87 16.96 -8.91
CA TYR A 387 -14.24 18.06 -8.04
C TYR A 387 -15.75 18.14 -7.80
N GLN A 388 -16.55 18.06 -8.87
CA GLN A 388 -18.00 18.21 -8.80
C GLN A 388 -18.61 17.01 -8.05
N ARG A 389 -18.14 15.80 -8.34
CA ARG A 389 -18.59 14.57 -7.68
C ARG A 389 -18.28 14.59 -6.19
N LEU A 390 -17.03 14.86 -5.81
CA LEU A 390 -16.63 14.93 -4.41
C LEU A 390 -17.30 16.09 -3.67
N SER A 391 -17.54 17.23 -4.33
CA SER A 391 -18.24 18.36 -3.71
C SER A 391 -19.70 18.04 -3.39
N GLY A 392 -20.36 17.25 -4.24
CA GLY A 392 -21.72 16.76 -3.99
C GLY A 392 -21.80 15.64 -2.96
N PHE A 393 -20.79 14.78 -2.89
CA PHE A 393 -20.74 13.62 -2.01
C PHE A 393 -20.32 13.95 -0.58
N LEU A 394 -19.23 14.71 -0.41
CA LEU A 394 -18.68 15.05 0.90
C LEU A 394 -19.62 16.03 1.62
N GLN A 395 -19.95 15.75 2.89
CA GLN A 395 -20.82 16.61 3.71
C GLN A 395 -20.03 17.62 4.54
#